data_AF-A0A2A5YU16-F1
#
_entry.id   AF-A0A2A5YU16-F1
#
_cell.length_a   1.000
_cell.length_b   1.000
_cell.length_c   1.000
_cell.angle_alpha   90.00
_cell.angle_beta   90.00
_cell.angle_gamma   90.00
#
_symmetry.space_group_name_H-M   'P 1'
#
loop_
_entity.id
_entity.type
_entity.pdbx_description
1 polymer ?
#
loop_
_entity_poly.entity_id
_entity_poly.type
_entity_poly.pdbx_seq_one_letter_code
_entity_poly.pdbx_strand_id
1 'polypeptide(L)' 'RSADGRLVYYYAHLDSYAPGLSEGQALRRGQTVATVGSTGNADEAAPHLHFAVHVMRPGEPWYGGRPINPYPLLVRP' A
#
# COMPACT_ATOMS: atom_id res chain seq x y z
N ARG A 1 -6.51 1.34 -5.16
CA ARG A 1 -6.90 2.76 -5.34
C ARG A 1 -8.03 3.09 -4.37
N SER A 2 -8.16 4.34 -3.92
CA SER A 2 -9.38 4.80 -3.23
C SER A 2 -10.59 4.69 -4.16
N ALA A 3 -11.80 4.70 -3.58
CA ALA A 3 -13.04 4.56 -4.34
C ALA A 3 -13.22 5.65 -5.41
N ASP A 4 -12.72 6.86 -5.15
CA ASP A 4 -12.72 7.99 -6.09
C ASP A 4 -11.50 8.03 -7.03
N GLY A 5 -10.61 7.04 -6.93
CA GLY A 5 -9.39 6.94 -7.74
C GLY A 5 -8.31 7.98 -7.46
N ARG A 6 -8.53 8.90 -6.51
CA ARG A 6 -7.61 10.02 -6.22
C ARG A 6 -6.38 9.62 -5.43
N LEU A 7 -6.43 8.48 -4.75
CA LEU A 7 -5.32 7.97 -3.94
C LEU A 7 -4.93 6.54 -4.35
N VAL A 8 -3.63 6.27 -4.34
CA VAL A 8 -3.07 4.92 -4.29
C VAL A 8 -2.42 4.71 -2.93
N TYR A 9 -2.77 3.59 -2.29
CA TYR A 9 -2.13 3.07 -1.09
C TYR A 9 -1.19 1.96 -1.53
N TYR A 10 0.09 2.10 -1.22
CA TYR A 10 1.15 1.18 -1.61
C TYR A 10 1.71 0.49 -0.37
N TYR A 11 1.82 -0.83 -0.44
CA TYR A 11 2.33 -1.70 0.62
C TYR A 11 3.45 -2.54 0.00
N ALA A 12 4.64 -2.53 0.59
CA ALA A 12 5.80 -3.28 0.09
C ALA A 12 6.59 -3.96 1.21
N HIS A 13 7.60 -4.73 0.78
CA HIS A 13 8.39 -5.64 1.63
C HIS A 13 7.52 -6.71 2.29
N LEU A 14 6.48 -7.16 1.59
CA LEU A 14 5.52 -8.14 2.10
C LEU A 14 6.14 -9.54 2.04
N ASP A 15 5.90 -10.35 3.05
CA ASP A 15 6.34 -11.76 3.07
C ASP A 15 5.37 -12.63 2.26
N SER A 16 4.06 -12.47 2.46
CA SER A 16 3.03 -13.18 1.73
C SER A 16 1.77 -12.34 1.54
N TYR A 17 1.01 -12.59 0.47
CA TYR A 17 -0.34 -12.04 0.30
C TYR A 17 -1.36 -12.87 1.06
N ALA A 18 -2.42 -12.22 1.57
CA ALA A 18 -3.54 -12.93 2.19
C ALA A 18 -4.21 -13.87 1.17
N PRO A 19 -4.62 -15.09 1.57
CA PRO A 19 -5.29 -16.03 0.68
C PRO A 19 -6.55 -15.45 0.04
N GLY A 20 -6.78 -15.78 -1.23
CA GLY A 20 -7.97 -15.35 -1.97
C GLY A 20 -7.94 -13.90 -2.44
N LEU A 21 -6.80 -13.20 -2.29
CA LEU A 21 -6.59 -11.92 -2.96
C LEU A 21 -6.40 -12.08 -4.46
N SER A 22 -7.01 -11.18 -5.23
CA SER A 22 -6.81 -11.06 -6.67
C SER A 22 -6.81 -9.62 -7.14
N GLU A 23 -6.15 -9.36 -8.27
CA GLU A 23 -6.18 -8.03 -8.89
C GLU A 23 -7.61 -7.62 -9.27
N GLY A 24 -7.94 -6.35 -9.07
CA GLY A 24 -9.28 -5.81 -9.30
C GLY A 24 -10.28 -6.07 -8.16
N GLN A 25 -9.92 -6.87 -7.16
CA GLN A 25 -10.78 -7.09 -5.99
C GLN A 25 -10.96 -5.80 -5.17
N ALA A 26 -12.22 -5.49 -4.83
CA ALA A 26 -12.54 -4.43 -3.90
C ALA A 26 -12.20 -4.85 -2.46
N LEU A 27 -11.47 -4.00 -1.74
CA LEU A 27 -11.08 -4.21 -0.35
C LEU A 27 -11.89 -3.30 0.58
N ARG A 28 -11.96 -3.69 1.86
CA ARG A 28 -12.54 -2.86 2.93
C ARG A 28 -11.45 -2.46 3.93
N ARG A 29 -11.62 -1.30 4.57
CA ARG A 29 -10.71 -0.88 5.66
C ARG A 29 -10.73 -1.95 6.77
N GLY A 30 -9.55 -2.33 7.26
CA GLY A 30 -9.38 -3.38 8.26
C GLY A 30 -9.27 -4.80 7.69
N GLN A 31 -9.46 -4.98 6.38
CA GLN A 31 -9.21 -6.27 5.73
C GLN A 31 -7.70 -6.55 5.65
N THR A 32 -7.28 -7.70 6.14
CA THR A 32 -5.90 -8.18 5.99
C THR A 32 -5.60 -8.44 4.52
N VAL A 33 -4.47 -7.89 4.04
CA VAL A 33 -4.02 -8.07 2.65
C VAL A 33 -2.70 -8.81 2.52
N ALA A 34 -1.87 -8.82 3.56
CA ALA A 34 -0.54 -9.42 3.51
C ALA A 34 0.07 -9.53 4.91
N THR A 35 1.19 -10.23 5.00
CA THR A 35 2.10 -10.24 6.16
C THR A 35 3.32 -9.36 5.91
N VAL A 36 3.86 -8.78 6.98
CA VAL A 36 5.11 -8.00 6.95
C VAL A 36 6.30 -8.95 6.70
N GLY A 37 7.25 -8.51 5.87
CA GLY A 37 8.46 -9.25 5.56
C GLY A 37 9.64 -8.33 5.26
N SER A 38 10.53 -8.83 4.42
CA SER A 38 11.77 -8.17 3.98
C SER A 38 12.03 -8.35 2.48
N THR A 39 11.00 -8.65 1.69
CA THR A 39 11.17 -8.89 0.24
C THR A 39 11.59 -7.64 -0.53
N GLY A 40 12.29 -7.83 -1.64
CA GLY A 40 12.74 -6.74 -2.51
C GLY A 40 13.95 -6.01 -1.92
N ASN A 41 13.91 -4.67 -1.94
CA ASN A 41 14.99 -3.84 -1.41
C ASN A 41 14.76 -3.52 0.07
N ALA A 42 14.87 -4.54 0.93
CA ALA A 42 14.80 -4.43 2.39
C ALA A 42 15.80 -5.41 3.04
N ASP A 43 16.25 -5.09 4.25
CA ASP A 43 17.17 -5.95 5.02
C ASP A 43 16.39 -7.09 5.69
N GLU A 44 16.85 -8.33 5.51
CA GLU A 44 16.29 -9.52 6.16
C GLU A 44 16.36 -9.45 7.69
N ALA A 45 17.34 -8.75 8.25
CA ALA A 45 17.47 -8.55 9.70
C ALA A 45 16.51 -7.48 10.26
N ALA A 46 15.83 -6.71 9.41
CA ALA A 46 14.88 -5.68 9.82
C ALA A 46 13.56 -5.71 9.02
N PRO A 47 12.73 -6.77 9.19
CA PRO A 47 11.43 -6.85 8.55
C PRO A 47 10.55 -5.66 8.91
N HIS A 48 9.95 -5.02 7.91
CA HIS A 48 9.15 -3.83 8.12
C HIS A 48 8.14 -3.63 6.97
N LEU A 49 7.10 -2.85 7.24
CA LEU A 49 6.16 -2.42 6.20
C LEU A 49 6.61 -1.09 5.62
N HIS A 50 6.90 -1.06 4.32
CA HIS A 50 6.89 0.21 3.59
C HIS A 50 5.44 0.53 3.22
N PHE A 51 4.94 1.67 3.70
CA PHE A 51 3.63 2.19 3.36
C PHE A 51 3.75 3.59 2.74
N ALA A 52 3.14 3.77 1.58
CA ALA A 52 3.12 5.06 0.90
C ALA A 52 1.72 5.42 0.40
N VAL A 53 1.46 6.72 0.32
CA VAL A 53 0.22 7.27 -0.25
C VAL A 53 0.60 8.20 -1.40
N HIS A 54 0.00 7.98 -2.55
CA HIS A 54 0.20 8.80 -3.75
C HIS A 54 -1.11 9.48 -4.13
N VAL A 55 -1.05 10.77 -4.42
CA VAL A 55 -2.14 11.52 -5.05
C VAL A 55 -2.05 11.30 -6.56
N MET A 56 -3.14 10.80 -7.14
CA MET A 56 -3.21 10.42 -8.54
C MET A 56 -3.92 11.47 -9.38
N ARG A 57 -3.42 11.69 -10.60
CA ARG A 57 -4.15 12.33 -11.69
C ARG A 57 -4.88 11.28 -12.55
N PRO A 58 -5.96 11.64 -13.25
CA PRO A 58 -6.62 10.73 -14.17
C PRO A 58 -5.63 10.14 -15.19
N GLY A 59 -5.71 8.82 -15.40
CA GLY A 59 -4.87 8.10 -16.36
C GLY A 59 -3.46 7.72 -15.90
N GLU A 60 -2.98 8.21 -14.74
CA GLU A 60 -1.66 7.81 -14.24
C GLU A 60 -1.61 6.32 -13.90
N PRO A 61 -0.48 5.62 -14.15
CA PRO A 61 -0.29 4.23 -13.74
C PRO A 61 -0.21 4.11 -12.21
N TRP A 62 -0.36 2.89 -11.67
CA TRP A 62 -0.36 2.66 -10.22
C TRP A 62 0.96 3.06 -9.52
N TYR A 63 2.09 3.01 -10.23
CA TYR A 63 3.42 3.40 -9.74
C TYR A 63 3.73 4.90 -9.99
N GLY A 64 2.79 5.64 -10.56
CA GLY A 64 2.91 7.09 -10.76
C GLY A 64 2.37 7.88 -9.56
N GLY A 65 1.82 9.06 -9.85
CA GLY A 65 1.27 9.96 -8.84
C GLY A 65 2.33 10.68 -8.01
N ARG A 66 1.87 11.69 -7.25
CA ARG A 66 2.73 12.47 -6.36
C ARG A 66 2.70 11.86 -4.96
N PRO A 67 3.83 11.44 -4.38
CA PRO A 67 3.86 10.95 -3.01
C PRO A 67 3.51 12.07 -2.02
N ILE A 68 2.77 11.73 -0.97
CA ILE A 68 2.48 12.62 0.17
C ILE A 68 2.94 11.97 1.46
N ASN A 69 3.29 12.77 2.46
CA ASN A 69 3.67 12.25 3.77
C ASN A 69 2.47 11.51 4.40
N PRO A 70 2.54 10.18 4.61
CA PRO A 70 1.42 9.43 5.17
C PRO A 70 1.28 9.63 6.69
N TYR A 71 2.34 10.07 7.39
CA TYR A 71 2.35 10.13 8.85
C TYR A 71 1.18 10.94 9.44
N PRO A 72 0.86 12.16 8.97
CA PRO A 72 -0.28 12.92 9.48
C PRO A 72 -1.65 12.26 9.28
N LEU A 73 -1.77 11.31 8.34
CA LEU A 73 -3.00 10.56 8.07
C LEU A 73 -3.17 9.37 9.02
N LEU A 74 -2.08 8.88 9.60
CA LEU A 74 -2.04 7.68 10.43
C LEU A 74 -2.07 7.98 11.93
N VAL A 75 -1.60 9.15 12.34
CA VAL A 75 -1.50 9.52 13.77
C VAL A 75 -2.76 10.14 14.36
N ARG A 76 -3.86 10.24 13.58
CA ARG A 76 -5.13 10.73 14.12
C ARG A 76 -5.84 9.58 14.86
N PRO A 77 -6.17 9.74 16.16
CA PRO A 77 -6.92 8.73 16.92
C PRO A 77 -8.34 8.53 16.38
#